data_AF-A0A7S1PRA4-F1
#
_entry.id   AF-A0A7S1PRA4-F1
#
_cell.length_a   1.000
_cell.length_b   1.000
_cell.length_c   1.000
_cell.angle_alpha   90.00
_cell.angle_beta   90.00
_cell.angle_gamma   90.00
#
_symmetry.space_group_name_H-M   'P 1'
#
loop_
_entity.id
_entity.type
_entity.pdbx_description
1 polymer ?
#
loop_
_entity_poly.entity_id
_entity_poly.type
_entity_poly.pdbx_seq_one_letter_code
_entity_poly.pdbx_strand_id
1 'polypeptide(L)'
;QKFHKATSGMQRCQIDETFIGKRKYHKGRRVRSSGFWFMTATEVFRDGTSGRTIWRMVDNRDATTCENFVRQVVSGPRAEVTTDGWKGYMHLEKRKICKHKTVNHSEEFVNEDGKHTNNA
;
A
#
# COMPACT_ATOMS: atom_id res chain seq x y z
N GLN A 1 -13.83 -2.11 16.02
CA GLN A 1 -14.24 -3.10 15.01
C GLN A 1 -13.60 -4.44 15.36
N LYS A 2 -14.39 -5.51 15.43
CA LYS A 2 -13.93 -6.85 15.84
C LYS A 2 -13.17 -7.51 14.69
N PHE A 3 -11.99 -8.03 14.99
CA PHE A 3 -11.08 -8.71 14.06
C PHE A 3 -11.62 -10.11 13.71
N HIS A 4 -11.80 -10.40 12.43
CA HIS A 4 -11.76 -11.79 11.95
C HIS A 4 -10.28 -12.18 11.82
N LYS A 5 -9.78 -12.95 12.78
CA LYS A 5 -8.46 -13.59 12.68
C LYS A 5 -8.64 -14.91 11.93
N ALA A 6 -8.16 -14.95 10.68
CA ALA A 6 -7.51 -16.08 10.00
C ALA A 6 -7.66 -15.97 8.47
N THR A 7 -7.19 -14.88 7.88
CA THR A 7 -6.70 -14.94 6.49
C THR A 7 -5.18 -14.99 6.60
N SER A 8 -4.55 -16.06 6.12
CA SER A 8 -3.09 -16.16 6.05
C SER A 8 -2.54 -14.86 5.43
N GLY A 9 -1.60 -14.17 6.09
CA GLY A 9 -1.10 -12.90 5.60
C GLY A 9 -0.54 -13.00 4.17
N MET A 10 -0.50 -11.89 3.45
CA MET A 10 -0.03 -11.86 2.06
C MET A 10 1.47 -12.17 2.01
N GLN A 11 1.88 -13.04 1.08
CA GLN A 11 3.30 -13.30 0.80
C GLN A 11 3.88 -12.28 -0.18
N ARG A 12 3.06 -11.80 -1.12
CA ARG A 12 3.39 -10.75 -2.08
C ARG A 12 2.20 -9.82 -2.22
N CYS A 13 2.42 -8.53 -2.07
CA CYS A 13 1.38 -7.53 -2.28
C CYS A 13 1.92 -6.20 -2.79
N GLN A 14 1.04 -5.47 -3.46
CA GLN A 14 1.20 -4.05 -3.76
C GLN A 14 0.40 -3.25 -2.74
N ILE A 15 1.00 -2.19 -2.20
CA ILE A 15 0.37 -1.31 -1.21
C ILE A 15 0.39 0.12 -1.73
N ASP A 16 -0.75 0.81 -1.61
CA ASP A 16 -0.92 2.20 -2.06
C ASP A 16 -1.78 3.03 -1.08
N GLU A 17 -1.66 4.35 -1.15
CA GLU A 17 -2.50 5.31 -0.43
C GLU A 17 -3.40 6.13 -1.34
N THR A 18 -4.70 5.89 -1.24
CA THR A 18 -5.71 6.64 -1.97
C THR A 18 -6.39 7.67 -1.09
N PHE A 19 -6.40 8.94 -1.53
CA PHE A 19 -7.21 9.99 -0.90
C PHE A 19 -8.53 10.20 -1.63
N ILE A 20 -9.65 9.97 -0.95
CA ILE A 20 -11.00 10.25 -1.47
C ILE A 20 -11.53 11.52 -0.82
N GLY A 21 -11.71 12.58 -1.61
CA GLY A 21 -12.22 13.86 -1.11
C GLY A 21 -13.00 14.62 -2.15
N LYS A 22 -13.83 15.56 -1.69
CA LYS A 22 -14.69 16.39 -2.55
C LYS A 22 -13.83 17.37 -3.35
N ARG A 23 -14.09 17.47 -4.65
CA ARG A 23 -13.56 18.55 -5.50
C ARG A 23 -14.47 19.77 -5.38
N LYS A 24 -13.90 20.98 -5.29
CA LYS A 24 -14.70 22.22 -5.35
C LYS A 24 -15.32 22.32 -6.75
N TYR A 25 -16.65 22.24 -6.85
CA TYR A 25 -17.39 22.25 -8.13
C TYR A 25 -16.97 21.17 -9.16
N HIS A 26 -16.49 20.00 -8.71
CA HIS A 26 -15.93 18.95 -9.58
C HIS A 26 -14.69 19.38 -10.40
N LYS A 27 -14.16 20.58 -10.17
CA LYS A 27 -13.01 21.17 -10.86
C LYS A 27 -11.83 21.36 -9.90
N GLY A 28 -10.61 21.32 -10.43
CA GLY A 28 -9.38 21.62 -9.66
C GLY A 28 -8.90 20.51 -8.71
N ARG A 29 -7.85 20.85 -7.92
CA ARG A 29 -7.16 19.96 -6.98
C ARG A 29 -8.14 19.48 -5.89
N ARG A 30 -8.08 18.18 -5.53
CA ARG A 30 -8.82 17.66 -4.37
C ARG A 30 -8.39 18.44 -3.13
N VAL A 31 -9.35 19.02 -2.42
CA VAL A 31 -9.07 19.74 -1.18
C VAL A 31 -8.79 18.68 -0.11
N ARG A 32 -7.53 18.57 0.33
CA ARG A 32 -7.12 17.55 1.32
C ARG A 32 -7.67 17.80 2.73
N SER A 33 -8.34 18.93 2.97
CA SER A 33 -9.00 19.23 4.25
C SER A 33 -10.40 18.62 4.39
N SER A 34 -10.99 18.04 3.34
CA SER A 34 -12.29 17.35 3.40
C SER A 34 -12.25 16.04 2.62
N GLY A 35 -11.92 14.94 3.30
CA GLY A 35 -11.89 13.61 2.70
C GLY A 35 -11.30 12.56 3.64
N PHE A 36 -11.11 11.36 3.11
CA PHE A 36 -10.61 10.20 3.83
C PHE A 36 -9.39 9.62 3.11
N TRP A 37 -8.42 9.17 3.88
CA TRP A 37 -7.34 8.35 3.36
C TRP A 37 -7.74 6.88 3.45
N PHE A 38 -7.34 6.12 2.44
CA PHE A 38 -7.46 4.68 2.40
C PHE A 38 -6.08 4.10 2.11
N MET A 39 -5.66 3.17 2.94
CA MET A 39 -4.54 2.27 2.65
C MET A 39 -5.12 1.04 1.97
N THR A 40 -4.58 0.64 0.83
CA THR A 40 -4.99 -0.59 0.13
C THR A 40 -3.81 -1.55 0.02
N ALA A 41 -4.08 -2.85 0.10
CA ALA A 41 -3.13 -3.91 -0.14
C ALA A 41 -3.76 -4.94 -1.06
N THR A 42 -3.18 -5.15 -2.24
CA THR A 42 -3.63 -6.17 -3.20
C THR A 42 -2.61 -7.28 -3.27
N GLU A 43 -3.05 -8.52 -3.05
CA GLU A 43 -2.20 -9.70 -3.19
C GLU A 43 -1.78 -9.90 -4.65
N VAL A 44 -0.52 -10.31 -4.87
CA VAL A 44 0.02 -10.57 -6.20
C VAL A 44 0.61 -11.98 -6.26
N PHE A 45 0.12 -12.79 -7.19
CA PHE A 45 0.56 -14.17 -7.37
C PHE A 45 1.85 -14.28 -8.21
N ARG A 46 2.35 -15.51 -8.43
CA ARG A 46 3.62 -15.73 -9.18
C ARG A 46 3.49 -15.40 -10.66
N ASP A 47 2.31 -15.61 -11.21
CA ASP A 47 1.96 -15.31 -12.60
C ASP A 47 1.62 -13.83 -12.83
N GLY A 48 1.70 -12.98 -11.79
CA GLY A 48 1.39 -11.56 -11.88
C GLY A 48 -0.09 -11.21 -11.70
N THR A 49 -0.97 -12.21 -11.55
CA THR A 49 -2.40 -11.97 -11.33
C THR A 49 -2.68 -11.47 -9.90
N SER A 50 -3.74 -10.67 -9.77
CA SER A 50 -4.20 -10.15 -8.49
C SER A 50 -5.03 -11.19 -7.72
N GLY A 51 -4.80 -11.25 -6.42
CA GLY A 51 -5.63 -11.98 -5.47
C GLY A 51 -6.60 -11.06 -4.75
N ARG A 52 -6.77 -11.31 -3.45
CA ARG A 52 -7.64 -10.50 -2.61
C ARG A 52 -7.08 -9.09 -2.39
N THR A 53 -7.98 -8.13 -2.23
CA THR A 53 -7.66 -6.75 -1.86
C THR A 53 -8.22 -6.41 -0.48
N ILE A 54 -7.37 -5.87 0.40
CA ILE A 54 -7.76 -5.36 1.72
C ILE A 54 -7.59 -3.86 1.71
N TRP A 55 -8.56 -3.13 2.25
CA TRP A 55 -8.47 -1.69 2.40
C TRP A 55 -8.84 -1.24 3.81
N ARG A 56 -8.22 -0.16 4.26
CA ARG A 56 -8.48 0.44 5.57
C ARG A 56 -8.53 1.95 5.48
N MET A 57 -9.62 2.52 5.97
CA MET A 57 -9.71 3.96 6.17
C MET A 57 -8.75 4.39 7.30
N VAL A 58 -7.99 5.45 7.07
CA VAL A 58 -7.03 6.01 8.03
C VAL A 58 -7.15 7.53 8.06
N ASP A 59 -6.80 8.13 9.20
CA ASP A 59 -6.86 9.59 9.36
C ASP A 59 -5.70 10.27 8.62
N ASN A 60 -4.54 9.62 8.57
CA ASN A 60 -3.35 10.09 7.89
C ASN A 60 -2.53 8.92 7.32
N ARG A 61 -1.48 9.23 6.56
CA ARG A 61 -0.54 8.24 5.98
C ARG A 61 0.90 8.45 6.51
N ASP A 62 1.01 8.73 7.80
CA ASP A 62 2.30 8.83 8.45
C ASP A 62 3.02 7.47 8.50
N ALA A 63 4.32 7.50 8.79
CA ALA A 63 5.17 6.32 8.83
C ALA A 63 4.61 5.22 9.77
N THR A 64 4.08 5.62 10.94
CA THR A 64 3.49 4.71 11.92
C THR A 64 2.24 4.02 11.37
N THR A 65 1.38 4.77 10.67
CA THR A 65 0.15 4.28 10.08
C THR A 65 0.41 3.32 8.93
N CYS A 66 1.38 3.66 8.07
CA CYS A 66 1.88 2.79 7.01
C CYS A 66 2.45 1.49 7.59
N GLU A 67 3.32 1.58 8.60
CA GLU A 67 3.93 0.42 9.26
C GLU A 67 2.88 -0.54 9.83
N ASN A 68 1.95 0.02 10.61
CA ASN A 68 0.90 -0.76 11.26
C ASN A 68 0.01 -1.46 10.23
N PHE A 69 -0.29 -0.79 9.12
CA PHE A 69 -1.06 -1.41 8.03
C PHE A 69 -0.29 -2.57 7.40
N VAL A 70 0.99 -2.39 7.05
CA VAL A 70 1.83 -3.45 6.48
C VAL A 70 1.87 -4.67 7.39
N ARG A 71 2.13 -4.48 8.70
CA ARG A 71 2.18 -5.57 9.69
C ARG A 71 0.87 -6.37 9.77
N GLN A 72 -0.27 -5.72 9.53
CA GLN A 72 -1.57 -6.37 9.57
C GLN A 72 -1.85 -7.21 8.33
N VAL A 73 -1.33 -6.82 7.16
CA VAL A 73 -1.67 -7.46 5.88
C VAL A 73 -0.66 -8.52 5.46
N VAL A 74 0.62 -8.39 5.82
CA VAL A 74 1.67 -9.32 5.40
C VAL A 74 1.75 -10.56 6.30
N SER A 75 2.22 -11.65 5.71
CA SER A 75 2.48 -12.93 6.43
C SER A 75 3.68 -12.89 7.38
N GLY A 76 4.59 -11.93 7.20
CA GLY A 76 5.75 -11.73 8.06
C GLY A 76 6.97 -11.18 7.32
N PRO A 77 8.16 -11.20 7.94
CA PRO A 77 9.38 -10.55 7.43
C PRO A 77 9.86 -11.02 6.06
N ARG A 78 9.47 -12.22 5.63
CA ARG A 78 9.84 -12.78 4.32
C ARG A 78 8.91 -12.35 3.19
N ALA A 79 7.76 -11.75 3.52
CA ALA A 79 6.83 -11.23 2.53
C ALA A 79 7.48 -10.10 1.73
N GLU A 80 7.07 -9.95 0.47
CA GLU A 80 7.52 -8.88 -0.41
C GLU A 80 6.39 -7.87 -0.62
N VAL A 81 6.69 -6.62 -0.33
CA VAL A 81 5.77 -5.49 -0.46
C VAL A 81 6.32 -4.54 -1.51
N THR A 82 5.49 -4.19 -2.50
CA THR A 82 5.83 -3.17 -3.50
C THR A 82 5.00 -1.90 -3.27
N THR A 83 5.64 -0.73 -3.26
CA THR A 83 4.99 0.59 -3.08
C THR A 83 5.51 1.61 -4.09
N ASP A 84 4.85 2.76 -4.20
CA ASP A 84 5.23 3.90 -5.06
C ASP A 84 6.47 4.70 -4.59
N GLY A 85 7.13 4.27 -3.50
CA GLY A 85 8.30 4.97 -2.95
C GLY A 85 7.96 6.08 -1.96
N TRP A 86 6.71 6.16 -1.47
CA TRP A 86 6.36 7.10 -0.40
C TRP A 86 7.28 6.97 0.82
N LYS A 87 7.75 8.12 1.36
CA LYS A 87 8.68 8.18 2.51
C LYS A 87 8.16 7.45 3.76
N GLY A 88 6.85 7.28 3.88
CA GLY A 88 6.22 6.50 4.94
C GLY A 88 6.68 5.05 5.00
N TYR A 89 7.22 4.48 3.92
CA TYR A 89 7.64 3.07 3.86
C TYR A 89 9.15 2.83 3.99
N MET A 90 9.99 3.86 3.94
CA MET A 90 11.45 3.70 3.86
C MET A 90 12.08 2.90 5.02
N HIS A 91 11.37 2.74 6.13
CA HIS A 91 11.88 2.05 7.32
C HIS A 91 11.47 0.57 7.40
N LEU A 92 10.62 0.06 6.49
CA LEU A 92 10.06 -1.29 6.57
C LEU A 92 11.15 -2.38 6.57
N GLU A 93 12.10 -2.29 5.64
CA GLU A 93 13.20 -3.26 5.53
C GLU A 93 14.18 -3.14 6.71
N LYS A 94 14.56 -1.91 7.08
CA LYS A 94 15.42 -1.63 8.24
C LYS A 94 14.84 -2.20 9.54
N ARG A 95 13.51 -2.16 9.70
CA ARG A 95 12.79 -2.72 10.85
C ARG A 95 12.41 -4.19 10.69
N LYS A 96 12.88 -4.88 9.64
CA LYS A 96 12.65 -6.30 9.37
C LYS A 96 11.16 -6.68 9.32
N ILE A 97 10.34 -5.80 8.76
CA ILE A 97 8.88 -5.98 8.71
C ILE A 97 8.49 -6.84 7.51
N CYS A 98 9.12 -6.57 6.37
CA CYS A 98 8.98 -7.27 5.11
C CYS A 98 10.18 -6.90 4.22
N LYS A 99 10.35 -7.61 3.11
CA LYS A 99 11.18 -7.16 1.99
C LYS A 99 10.43 -6.05 1.26
N HIS A 100 11.06 -4.90 1.08
CA HIS A 100 10.41 -3.74 0.49
C HIS A 100 10.99 -3.44 -0.89
N LYS A 101 10.11 -3.28 -1.88
CA LYS A 101 10.42 -2.88 -3.24
C LYS A 101 9.69 -1.59 -3.57
N THR A 102 10.32 -0.75 -4.38
CA THR A 102 9.76 0.55 -4.77
C THR A 102 9.70 0.65 -6.28
N VAL A 103 8.65 1.31 -6.77
CA VAL A 103 8.49 1.71 -8.16
C VAL A 103 8.33 3.22 -8.16
N ASN A 104 9.29 3.94 -8.72
CA ASN A 104 9.23 5.39 -8.73
C ASN A 104 8.49 5.88 -9.98
N HIS A 105 7.19 6.19 -9.84
CA HIS A 105 6.34 6.65 -10.96
C HIS A 105 6.75 7.98 -11.60
N SER A 106 7.72 8.70 -11.03
CA SER A 106 8.32 9.88 -11.69
C SER A 106 9.41 9.51 -12.69
N GLU A 107 9.93 8.29 -12.61
CA GLU A 107 11.04 7.78 -13.43
C GLU A 107 10.58 6.64 -14.33
N GLU A 108 9.73 5.74 -13.83
CA GLU A 108 9.38 4.49 -14.50
C GLU A 108 7.98 3.96 -14.10
N PHE A 109 7.36 3.19 -14.99
CA PHE A 109 6.09 2.49 -14.71
C PHE A 109 6.30 1.05 -14.22
N VAL A 110 7.48 0.49 -14.50
CA VAL A 110 7.93 -0.84 -14.08
C VAL A 110 9.40 -0.69 -13.68
N ASN A 111 9.79 -1.19 -12.51
CA ASN A 111 11.17 -1.09 -12.03
C ASN A 111 12.11 -2.15 -12.62
N GLU A 112 13.41 -2.03 -12.35
CA GLU A 112 14.45 -2.97 -12.80
C GLU A 112 14.18 -4.43 -12.36
N ASP A 113 13.47 -4.62 -11.24
CA ASP A 113 13.03 -5.93 -10.74
C ASP A 113 11.72 -6.45 -11.39
N GLY A 114 11.20 -5.74 -12.41
CA GLY A 114 9.96 -6.05 -13.10
C GLY A 114 8.67 -5.78 -12.29
N LYS A 115 8.75 -4.96 -11.22
CA LYS A 115 7.63 -4.64 -10.34
C LYS A 115 6.88 -3.39 -10.81
N HIS A 116 5.58 -3.37 -10.56
CA HIS A 116 4.70 -2.22 -10.77
C HIS A 116 3.71 -2.12 -9.60
N THR A 117 2.89 -1.07 -9.56
CA THR A 117 1.83 -0.89 -8.53
C THR A 117 0.46 -0.64 -9.17
N ASN A 118 0.17 -1.30 -10.30
CA ASN A 118 -1.06 -1.10 -11.09
C ASN A 118 -2.08 -2.24 -10.96
N ASN A 119 -1.87 -3.19 -10.05
CA ASN A 119 -2.80 -4.31 -9.85
C ASN A 119 -3.88 -4.02 -8.78
N ALA A 120 -3.99 -2.76 -8.36
CA ALA A 120 -4.91 -2.28 -7.34
C ALA A 120 -6.36 -2.18 -7.83
#